data_AF-A0A537FX55-F1
#
_entry.id   AF-A0A537FX55-F1
#
_cell.length_a   1.000
_cell.length_b   1.000
_cell.length_c   1.000
_cell.angle_alpha   90.00
_cell.angle_beta   90.00
_cell.angle_gamma   90.00
#
_symmetry.space_group_name_H-M   'P 1'
#
loop_
_entity.id
_entity.type
_entity.pdbx_description
1 polymer ?
#
loop_
_entity_poly.entity_id
_entity_poly.type
_entity_poly.pdbx_seq_one_letter_code
_entity_poly.pdbx_strand_id
1 'polypeptide(L)'
;YTGTGQLPDWVFYPGIFLMLLGIVIRQYAIAVLGRFFSLTVRVAEDHKVVDRGPYKLVRHPSYTGVLVTFLGLGLAVQSWAAILTLLIVFTVAYGYRMRVEEKTLISQLGEDYLNYMKRTKRLIPYLI
;
A
#
# COMPACT_ATOMS: atom_id res chain seq x y z
N TYR A 1 12.46 -33.29 4.77
CA TYR A 1 12.33 -31.83 4.62
C TYR A 1 13.46 -31.35 3.72
N THR A 2 13.24 -31.35 2.41
CA THR A 2 14.27 -31.22 1.36
C THR A 2 14.22 -29.84 0.69
N GLY A 3 15.27 -29.03 0.90
CA GLY A 3 16.16 -28.63 -0.19
C GLY A 3 15.80 -27.49 -1.16
N THR A 4 14.65 -26.80 -1.09
CA THR A 4 14.38 -25.69 -2.03
C THR A 4 13.86 -24.43 -1.34
N GLY A 5 14.79 -23.58 -0.87
CA GLY A 5 14.50 -22.17 -0.61
C GLY A 5 14.18 -21.77 0.83
N GLN A 6 14.58 -22.55 1.84
CA GLN A 6 14.50 -22.12 3.24
C GLN A 6 15.47 -20.96 3.48
N LEU A 7 14.91 -19.79 3.79
CA LEU A 7 15.68 -18.67 4.34
C LEU A 7 16.24 -19.06 5.70
N PRO A 8 17.42 -18.58 6.10
CA PRO A 8 17.99 -18.94 7.40
C PRO A 8 17.09 -18.47 8.56
N ASP A 9 17.03 -19.24 9.65
CA ASP A 9 16.06 -19.04 10.75
C ASP A 9 16.10 -17.66 11.41
N TRP A 10 17.26 -16.99 11.37
CA TRP A 10 17.39 -15.62 11.85
C TRP A 10 16.56 -14.61 11.05
N VAL A 11 16.15 -14.94 9.82
CA VAL A 11 15.32 -14.11 8.93
C VAL A 11 13.86 -14.05 9.40
N PHE A 12 13.45 -14.98 10.27
CA PHE A 12 12.14 -14.97 10.91
C PHE A 12 11.92 -13.68 11.72
N TYR A 13 12.87 -13.30 12.57
CA TYR A 13 12.76 -12.11 13.43
C TYR A 13 12.64 -10.78 12.65
N PRO A 14 13.50 -10.47 11.66
CA PRO A 14 13.32 -9.29 10.82
C PRO A 14 12.06 -9.40 9.94
N GLY A 15 11.65 -10.61 9.54
CA GLY A 15 10.38 -10.84 8.84
C GLY A 15 9.17 -10.42 9.68
N ILE A 16 9.10 -10.87 10.93
CA ILE A 16 8.07 -10.45 11.90
C ILE A 16 8.14 -8.96 12.17
N PHE A 17 9.35 -8.40 12.35
CA PHE A 17 9.53 -6.97 12.55
C PHE A 17 8.99 -6.15 11.37
N LEU A 18 9.34 -6.54 10.13
CA LEU A 18 8.82 -5.90 8.92
C LEU A 18 7.30 -6.06 8.80
N MET A 19 6.76 -7.21 9.17
CA MET A 19 5.32 -7.45 9.18
C MET A 19 4.61 -6.48 10.12
N LEU A 20 5.10 -6.35 11.36
CA LEU A 20 4.56 -5.41 12.34
C LEU A 20 4.72 -3.95 11.90
N LEU A 21 5.88 -3.60 11.33
CA LEU A 21 6.13 -2.26 10.80
C LEU A 21 5.16 -1.91 9.66
N GLY A 22 4.92 -2.84 8.74
CA GLY A 22 3.96 -2.68 7.65
C GLY A 22 2.53 -2.48 8.16
N ILE A 23 2.13 -3.23 9.20
CA ILE A 23 0.84 -3.07 9.87
C ILE A 23 0.75 -1.67 10.50
N VAL A 24 1.77 -1.23 11.23
CA VAL A 24 1.79 0.10 11.86
C VAL A 24 1.69 1.21 10.81
N ILE A 25 2.45 1.12 9.70
CA ILE A 25 2.37 2.09 8.59
C ILE A 25 0.96 2.11 7.99
N ARG A 26 0.35 0.94 7.78
CA ARG A 26 -1.01 0.83 7.27
C ARG A 26 -2.03 1.45 8.23
N GLN A 27 -1.94 1.14 9.52
CA GLN A 27 -2.83 1.68 10.53
C GLN A 27 -2.64 3.20 10.68
N TYR A 28 -1.42 3.70 10.59
CA TYR A 28 -1.12 5.13 10.59
C TYR A 28 -1.72 5.82 9.35
N ALA A 29 -1.57 5.23 8.16
CA ALA A 29 -2.19 5.74 6.95
C ALA A 29 -3.73 5.79 7.06
N ILE A 30 -4.33 4.71 7.56
CA ILE A 30 -5.78 4.65 7.80
C ILE A 30 -6.21 5.67 8.85
N ALA A 31 -5.45 5.84 9.93
CA ALA A 31 -5.74 6.81 10.99
C ALA A 31 -5.63 8.26 10.50
N VAL A 32 -4.64 8.57 9.66
CA VAL A 32 -4.49 9.89 9.04
C VAL A 32 -5.62 10.18 8.07
N LEU A 33 -6.03 9.19 7.27
CA LEU A 33 -7.17 9.35 6.37
C LEU A 33 -8.49 9.42 7.16
N GLY A 34 -8.56 8.74 8.32
CA GLY A 34 -9.64 8.83 9.30
C GLY A 34 -11.02 8.62 8.67
N ARG A 35 -11.90 9.60 8.83
CA ARG A 35 -13.28 9.65 8.29
C ARG A 35 -13.38 9.81 6.77
N PHE A 36 -12.25 10.03 6.08
CA PHE A 36 -12.16 10.01 4.62
C PHE A 36 -11.69 8.64 4.10
N PHE A 37 -11.36 7.68 4.98
CA PHE A 37 -11.09 6.29 4.60
C PHE A 37 -12.39 5.56 4.28
N SER A 38 -12.79 5.65 3.01
CA SER A 38 -13.97 4.95 2.49
C SER A 38 -13.55 3.58 1.91
N LEU A 39 -13.87 2.49 2.61
CA LEU A 39 -13.70 1.11 2.11
C LEU A 39 -14.62 0.80 0.92
N THR A 40 -15.68 1.57 0.80
CA THR A 40 -16.61 1.64 -0.33
C THR A 40 -16.32 2.94 -1.06
N VAL A 41 -16.24 2.90 -2.38
CA VAL A 41 -16.10 4.09 -3.23
C VAL A 41 -17.37 4.95 -3.09
N ARG A 42 -17.48 5.66 -1.99
CA ARG A 42 -18.56 6.59 -1.66
C ARG A 42 -17.89 7.90 -1.33
N VAL A 43 -17.86 8.75 -2.34
CA VAL A 43 -17.69 10.19 -2.19
C VAL A 43 -18.92 10.68 -1.46
N ALA A 44 -18.71 11.08 -0.20
CA ALA A 44 -19.61 12.03 0.43
C ALA A 44 -19.59 13.30 -0.43
N GLU A 45 -20.72 13.98 -0.57
CA GLU A 45 -20.91 15.14 -1.48
C GLU A 45 -19.96 16.33 -1.22
N ASP A 46 -19.11 16.25 -0.19
CA ASP A 46 -18.15 17.26 0.25
C ASP A 46 -16.70 16.68 0.38
N HIS A 47 -16.39 15.64 -0.40
CA HIS A 47 -15.08 14.98 -0.36
C HIS A 47 -14.00 15.95 -0.86
N LYS A 48 -13.08 16.34 0.02
CA LYS A 48 -11.92 17.17 -0.33
C LYS A 48 -10.66 16.30 -0.35
N VAL A 49 -9.73 16.66 -1.22
CA VAL A 49 -8.41 16.01 -1.28
C VAL A 49 -7.71 16.17 0.07
N VAL A 50 -7.40 15.05 0.72
CA VAL A 50 -6.63 15.02 1.96
C VAL A 50 -5.14 14.93 1.61
N ASP A 51 -4.40 16.02 1.82
CA ASP A 51 -2.96 16.13 1.52
C ASP A 51 -2.07 16.14 2.78
N ARG A 52 -2.58 15.62 3.90
CA ARG A 52 -1.91 15.68 5.20
C ARG A 52 -1.20 14.36 5.55
N GLY A 53 -0.08 14.48 6.27
CA GLY A 53 0.71 13.33 6.73
C GLY A 53 1.32 12.52 5.57
N PRO A 54 1.27 11.17 5.58
CA PRO A 54 1.87 10.33 4.55
C PRO A 54 1.24 10.54 3.15
N TYR A 55 0.02 11.06 3.07
CA TYR A 55 -0.65 11.41 1.81
C TYR A 55 0.01 12.59 1.09
N LYS A 56 0.77 13.44 1.80
CA LYS A 56 1.58 14.50 1.17
C LYS A 56 2.73 13.94 0.31
N LEU A 57 3.19 12.73 0.62
CA LEU A 57 4.35 12.11 -0.02
C LEU A 57 3.92 11.09 -1.09
N VAL A 58 2.93 10.26 -0.76
CA VAL A 58 2.42 9.21 -1.64
C VAL A 58 0.89 9.18 -1.61
N ARG A 59 0.25 8.91 -2.76
CA ARG A 59 -1.21 8.84 -2.89
C ARG A 59 -1.80 7.63 -2.16
N HIS A 60 -1.04 6.55 -2.05
CA HIS A 60 -1.52 5.27 -1.51
C HIS A 60 -0.60 4.70 -0.41
N PRO A 61 -0.40 5.41 0.72
CA PRO A 61 0.51 4.96 1.79
C PRO A 61 0.05 3.67 2.47
N SER A 62 -1.27 3.44 2.55
CA SER A 62 -1.81 2.17 3.05
C SER A 62 -1.36 0.97 2.20
N TYR A 63 -1.20 1.17 0.88
CA TYR A 63 -0.80 0.11 -0.03
C TYR A 63 0.69 -0.22 0.14
N THR A 64 1.52 0.80 0.39
CA THR A 64 2.91 0.61 0.80
C THR A 64 3.01 -0.19 2.10
N GLY A 65 2.18 0.12 3.12
CA GLY A 65 2.12 -0.65 4.36
C GLY A 65 1.71 -2.11 4.15
N VAL A 66 0.76 -2.37 3.24
CA VAL A 66 0.37 -3.72 2.83
C VAL A 66 1.56 -4.46 2.18
N LEU A 67 2.26 -3.85 1.22
CA LEU A 67 3.44 -4.46 0.58
C LEU A 67 4.52 -4.82 1.60
N VAL A 68 4.84 -3.93 2.55
CA VAL A 68 5.82 -4.18 3.61
C VAL A 68 5.36 -5.32 4.53
N THR A 69 4.06 -5.37 4.85
CA THR A 69 3.48 -6.45 5.66
C THR A 69 3.65 -7.81 4.99
N PHE A 70 3.35 -7.90 3.69
CA PHE A 70 3.44 -9.14 2.92
C PHE A 70 4.89 -9.55 2.63
N LEU A 71 5.80 -8.61 2.46
CA LEU A 71 7.24 -8.89 2.44
C LEU A 71 7.69 -9.51 3.76
N GLY A 72 7.29 -8.93 4.89
CA GLY A 72 7.58 -9.48 6.22
C GLY A 72 7.00 -10.89 6.41
N LEU A 73 5.76 -11.11 5.96
CA LEU A 73 5.12 -12.42 5.99
C LEU A 73 5.86 -13.46 5.14
N GLY A 74 6.25 -13.10 3.91
CA GLY A 74 6.99 -14.01 3.03
C GLY A 74 8.38 -14.38 3.58
N LEU A 75 9.04 -13.44 4.25
CA LEU A 75 10.29 -13.69 4.98
C LEU A 75 10.07 -14.61 6.20
N ALA A 76 8.98 -14.41 6.95
CA ALA A 76 8.64 -15.24 8.11
C ALA A 76 8.25 -16.69 7.73
N VAL A 77 7.62 -16.88 6.56
CA VAL A 77 7.30 -18.20 6.00
C VAL A 77 8.54 -18.87 5.38
N GLN A 78 9.69 -18.17 5.33
CA GLN A 78 10.96 -18.65 4.79
C GLN A 78 10.85 -19.25 3.38
N SER A 79 9.96 -18.69 2.55
CA SER A 79 9.70 -19.21 1.20
C SER A 79 9.80 -18.10 0.16
N TRP A 80 10.85 -18.18 -0.67
CA TRP A 80 11.03 -17.28 -1.81
C TRP A 80 9.89 -17.36 -2.82
N ALA A 81 9.32 -18.56 -3.02
CA ALA A 81 8.14 -18.74 -3.86
C ALA A 81 6.94 -17.95 -3.29
N ALA A 82 6.71 -18.02 -1.97
CA ALA A 82 5.66 -17.24 -1.33
C ALA A 82 5.89 -15.73 -1.48
N ILE A 83 7.12 -15.24 -1.29
CA ILE A 83 7.47 -13.82 -1.48
C ILE A 83 7.14 -13.37 -2.91
N LEU A 84 7.60 -14.11 -3.92
CA LEU A 84 7.38 -13.76 -5.32
C LEU A 84 5.90 -13.82 -5.71
N THR A 85 5.19 -14.88 -5.31
CA THR A 85 3.75 -14.99 -5.58
C THR A 85 2.97 -13.85 -4.92
N LEU A 86 3.25 -13.53 -3.65
CA LEU A 86 2.60 -12.42 -2.96
C LEU A 86 2.92 -11.09 -3.63
N LEU A 87 4.19 -10.82 -3.98
CA LEU A 87 4.56 -9.59 -4.68
C LEU A 87 3.83 -9.43 -6.01
N ILE A 88 3.76 -10.47 -6.83
CA ILE A 88 3.12 -10.41 -8.15
C ILE A 88 1.61 -10.21 -8.01
N VAL A 89 0.94 -11.05 -7.21
CA VAL A 89 -0.51 -10.99 -7.03
C VAL A 89 -0.92 -9.63 -6.47
N PHE A 90 -0.20 -9.13 -5.47
CA PHE A 90 -0.51 -7.83 -4.87
C PHE A 90 -0.22 -6.68 -5.82
N THR A 91 0.91 -6.68 -6.51
CA THR A 91 1.25 -5.60 -7.47
C THR A 91 0.19 -5.51 -8.57
N VAL A 92 -0.28 -6.64 -9.10
CA VAL A 92 -1.31 -6.65 -10.15
C VAL A 92 -2.68 -6.26 -9.60
N ALA A 93 -3.14 -6.90 -8.53
CA ALA A 93 -4.48 -6.64 -7.96
C ALA A 93 -4.63 -5.20 -7.46
N TYR A 94 -3.63 -4.73 -6.70
CA TYR A 94 -3.66 -3.37 -6.17
C TYR A 94 -3.33 -2.33 -7.22
N GLY A 95 -2.47 -2.64 -8.20
CA GLY A 95 -2.22 -1.76 -9.35
C GLY A 95 -3.47 -1.56 -10.22
N TYR A 96 -4.33 -2.57 -10.33
CA TYR A 96 -5.65 -2.40 -10.97
C TYR A 96 -6.60 -1.57 -10.09
N ARG A 97 -6.74 -1.91 -8.81
CA ARG A 97 -7.61 -1.15 -7.87
C ARG A 97 -7.24 0.32 -7.79
N MET A 98 -5.96 0.65 -7.73
CA MET A 98 -5.48 2.03 -7.70
C MET A 98 -5.89 2.81 -8.95
N ARG A 99 -5.82 2.19 -10.14
CA ARG A 99 -6.25 2.87 -11.37
C ARG A 99 -7.75 3.13 -11.38
N VAL A 100 -8.55 2.20 -10.86
CA VAL A 100 -9.99 2.37 -10.73
C VAL A 100 -10.31 3.49 -9.73
N GLU A 101 -9.65 3.47 -8.57
CA GLU A 101 -9.81 4.47 -7.51
C GLU A 101 -9.42 5.87 -8.01
N GLU A 102 -8.27 6.01 -8.66
CA GLU A 102 -7.84 7.27 -9.25
C GLU A 102 -8.80 7.75 -10.34
N LYS A 103 -9.31 6.86 -11.19
CA LYS A 103 -10.28 7.24 -12.23
C LYS A 103 -11.58 7.76 -11.61
N THR A 104 -12.05 7.12 -10.54
CA THR A 104 -13.23 7.59 -9.80
C THR A 104 -12.97 8.93 -9.12
N LEU A 105 -11.81 9.09 -8.47
CA LEU A 105 -11.42 10.35 -7.83
C LEU A 105 -11.27 11.48 -8.85
N ILE A 106 -10.68 11.24 -10.02
CA ILE A 106 -10.65 12.23 -11.12
C ILE A 106 -12.06 12.58 -11.58
N SER A 107 -12.96 11.60 -11.71
CA SER A 107 -14.33 11.86 -12.17
C SER A 107 -15.17 12.67 -11.17
N GLN A 108 -14.84 12.60 -9.87
CA GLN A 108 -15.60 13.24 -8.80
C GLN A 108 -14.98 14.55 -8.30
N LEU A 109 -13.64 14.64 -8.27
CA LEU A 109 -12.89 15.78 -7.76
C LEU A 109 -12.28 16.65 -8.87
N GLY A 110 -12.26 16.17 -10.11
CA GLY A 110 -11.80 16.93 -11.26
C GLY A 110 -10.37 17.48 -11.11
N GLU A 111 -10.23 18.80 -11.29
CA GLU A 111 -8.95 19.50 -11.30
C GLU A 111 -8.22 19.49 -9.96
N ASP A 112 -8.92 19.47 -8.83
CA ASP A 112 -8.29 19.45 -7.50
C ASP A 112 -7.46 18.18 -7.30
N TYR A 113 -7.98 17.04 -7.76
CA TYR A 113 -7.26 15.78 -7.72
C TYR A 113 -6.13 15.72 -8.75
N LEU A 114 -6.30 16.31 -9.94
CA LEU A 114 -5.22 16.42 -10.92
C LEU A 114 -4.04 17.26 -10.40
N ASN A 115 -4.32 18.37 -9.70
CA ASN A 115 -3.30 19.19 -9.07
C ASN A 115 -2.60 18.45 -7.92
N TYR A 116 -3.33 17.65 -7.17
CA TYR A 116 -2.77 16.76 -6.16
C TYR A 116 -1.88 15.66 -6.77
N MET A 117 -2.30 15.02 -7.87
CA MET A 117 -1.50 14.03 -8.58
C MET A 117 -0.18 14.59 -9.11
N LYS A 118 -0.14 15.86 -9.52
CA LYS A 118 1.09 16.54 -9.93
C LYS A 118 2.08 16.72 -8.78
N ARG A 119 1.58 16.81 -7.55
CA ARG A 119 2.39 17.05 -6.33
C ARG A 119 2.75 15.78 -5.56
N THR A 120 2.11 14.65 -5.88
CA THR A 120 2.22 13.41 -5.08
C THR A 120 2.52 12.18 -5.93
N LYS A 121 3.37 11.28 -5.41
CA LYS A 121 3.78 10.06 -6.11
C LYS A 121 2.78 8.93 -5.86
N ARG A 122 2.69 7.93 -6.74
CA ARG A 122 1.64 6.89 -6.67
C ARG A 122 1.81 5.91 -5.50
N LEU A 123 2.98 5.30 -5.37
CA LEU A 123 3.19 4.14 -4.48
C LEU A 123 4.61 4.07 -3.89
N ILE A 124 5.63 4.29 -4.74
CA ILE A 124 7.04 4.27 -4.36
C ILE A 124 7.65 5.56 -4.89
N PRO A 125 8.49 6.28 -4.11
CA PRO A 125 9.11 7.52 -4.58
C PRO A 125 10.04 7.39 -5.80
N TYR A 126 10.17 6.21 -6.40
CA TYR A 126 11.12 5.87 -7.46
C TYR A 126 10.59 4.98 -8.62
N LEU A 127 9.31 4.63 -8.67
CA LEU A 127 8.74 3.88 -9.80
C LEU A 127 7.53 4.62 -10.39
N ILE A 128 7.61 4.75 -11.73
CA ILE A 128 6.84 5.60 -12.66
C ILE A 128 5.33 5.53 -12.46
#